data_AF-A0A355CPB6-F1
#
_entry.id   AF-A0A355CPB6-F1
#
_cell.length_a   1.000
_cell.length_b   1.000
_cell.length_c   1.000
_cell.angle_alpha   90.00
_cell.angle_beta   90.00
_cell.angle_gamma   90.00
#
_symmetry.space_group_name_H-M   'P 1'
#
loop_
_entity.id
_entity.type
_entity.pdbx_description
1 polymer ?
#
loop_
_entity_poly.entity_id
_entity_poly.type
_entity_poly.pdbx_seq_one_letter_code
_entity_poly.pdbx_strand_id
1 'polypeptide(L)'
;MKTQLERWTKFLGILCGIASIIILFQSAITPVSAQHISTIPEQTTVAFAPGIPGGGLDFHEAAGGHTLEKHIGKTEVELAQRLASDRRISAASSFTYRSVAESAIAEAMEEKKSAIDSWVKKGTNRYTIKYDTHKIIGITLARRASKATSTSRLKIILQR
;
A
#
# COMPACT_ATOMS: atom_id res chain seq x y z
N MET A 1 18.34 3.26 30.76
CA MET A 1 17.46 3.74 29.68
C MET A 1 17.84 3.04 28.39
N LYS A 2 17.22 1.91 28.08
CA LYS A 2 17.53 1.14 26.87
C LYS A 2 16.78 1.80 25.71
N THR A 3 17.55 2.37 24.81
CA THR A 3 17.08 3.22 23.71
C THR A 3 16.22 2.42 22.75
N GLN A 4 15.22 3.08 22.15
CA GLN A 4 14.31 2.55 21.14
C GLN A 4 15.02 1.81 19.97
N LEU A 5 16.33 2.06 19.82
CA LEU A 5 17.22 1.46 18.83
C LEU A 5 17.45 -0.05 19.04
N GLU A 6 17.56 -0.52 20.29
CA GLU A 6 17.76 -1.94 20.62
C GLU A 6 16.50 -2.80 20.41
N ARG A 7 15.33 -2.14 20.37
CA ARG A 7 14.08 -2.83 20.08
C ARG A 7 13.95 -3.12 18.59
N TRP A 8 14.51 -2.24 17.75
CA TRP A 8 14.50 -2.33 16.29
C TRP A 8 15.44 -3.39 15.71
N THR A 9 16.57 -3.68 16.35
CA THR A 9 17.52 -4.70 15.88
C THR A 9 16.96 -6.12 15.98
N LYS A 10 16.01 -6.37 16.89
CA LYS A 10 15.25 -7.63 16.95
C LYS A 10 14.09 -7.74 15.95
N PHE A 11 13.67 -6.62 15.34
CA PHE A 11 12.67 -6.61 14.26
C PHE A 11 13.28 -6.94 12.89
N LEU A 12 14.60 -6.81 12.72
CA LEU A 12 15.28 -6.98 11.43
C LEU A 12 15.42 -8.45 10.97
N GLY A 13 14.96 -9.41 11.76
CA GLY A 13 15.10 -10.86 11.50
C GLY A 13 13.89 -11.54 10.84
N ILE A 14 12.85 -10.81 10.43
CA ILE A 14 11.65 -11.41 9.82
C ILE A 14 11.40 -10.70 8.49
N LEU A 15 11.73 -11.37 7.38
CA LEU A 15 11.33 -10.97 6.04
C LEU A 15 9.80 -10.82 6.02
N CYS A 16 9.32 -9.58 6.12
CA CYS A 16 7.92 -9.27 5.99
C CYS A 16 7.61 -9.10 4.50
N GLY A 17 7.06 -10.13 3.86
CA GLY A 17 6.54 -10.00 2.50
C GLY A 17 5.20 -9.27 2.55
N ILE A 18 5.13 -8.02 2.04
CA ILE A 18 3.84 -7.34 1.87
C ILE A 18 3.15 -7.97 0.66
N ALA A 19 2.33 -8.99 0.93
CA ALA A 19 1.68 -9.76 -0.11
C ALA A 19 0.27 -9.23 -0.38
N SER A 20 0.20 -8.24 -1.26
CA SER A 20 -1.01 -7.68 -1.90
C SER A 20 -1.79 -6.66 -1.09
N ILE A 21 -1.91 -5.46 -1.65
CA ILE A 21 -2.80 -4.40 -1.19
C ILE A 21 -4.16 -4.58 -1.89
N ILE A 22 -5.21 -4.93 -1.15
CA ILE A 22 -6.57 -5.12 -1.72
C ILE A 22 -7.51 -4.08 -1.11
N ILE A 23 -7.64 -2.92 -1.75
CA ILE A 23 -8.50 -1.83 -1.24
C ILE A 23 -9.96 -2.31 -1.21
N LEU A 24 -10.56 -2.35 -0.02
CA LEU A 24 -11.98 -2.71 0.17
C LEU A 24 -12.82 -1.46 0.45
N PHE A 25 -13.98 -1.47 -0.21
CA PHE A 25 -14.92 -0.39 -0.49
C PHE A 25 -15.84 -0.03 0.69
N GLN A 26 -16.43 1.17 0.61
CA GLN A 26 -17.55 1.79 1.34
C GLN A 26 -17.55 3.28 0.92
N SER A 27 -18.33 3.61 -0.11
CA SER A 27 -18.37 4.95 -0.71
C SER A 27 -18.92 6.00 0.24
N ALA A 28 -18.29 7.17 0.25
CA ALA A 28 -18.97 8.45 0.08
C ALA A 28 -17.93 9.52 -0.27
N ILE A 29 -18.37 10.50 -1.07
CA ILE A 29 -17.80 11.85 -1.29
C ILE A 29 -17.28 12.13 -2.71
N THR A 30 -17.48 13.40 -3.06
CA THR A 30 -17.83 14.11 -4.29
C THR A 30 -16.68 14.33 -5.29
N PRO A 31 -17.01 14.66 -6.57
CA PRO A 31 -15.99 14.96 -7.58
C PRO A 31 -15.31 16.31 -7.29
N VAL A 32 -13.99 16.32 -7.14
CA VAL A 32 -13.18 17.55 -7.13
C VAL A 32 -12.39 17.65 -8.44
N SER A 33 -12.51 18.82 -9.05
CA SER A 33 -11.97 19.24 -10.34
C SER A 33 -10.45 19.08 -10.45
N ALA A 34 -10.00 18.59 -11.61
CA ALA A 34 -8.60 18.36 -11.94
C ALA A 34 -7.97 19.61 -12.55
N GLN A 35 -7.12 20.32 -11.79
CA GLN A 35 -6.15 21.26 -12.33
C GLN A 35 -4.91 21.30 -11.43
N HIS A 36 -3.77 20.77 -11.93
CA HIS A 36 -2.58 21.56 -12.29
C HIS A 36 -1.37 20.62 -12.46
N ILE A 37 -0.80 20.63 -13.67
CA ILE A 37 0.45 19.98 -14.04
C ILE A 37 1.60 20.91 -13.65
N SER A 38 2.65 20.40 -13.02
CA SER A 38 3.95 21.07 -12.96
C SER A 38 5.08 20.03 -12.89
N THR A 39 5.75 19.88 -14.03
CA THR A 39 7.19 19.71 -14.27
C THR A 39 8.03 18.84 -13.32
N ILE A 40 8.64 17.80 -13.91
CA ILE A 40 9.63 16.86 -13.35
C ILE A 40 11.02 17.53 -13.26
N PRO A 41 11.84 17.20 -12.27
CA PRO A 41 13.07 16.51 -12.62
C PRO A 41 13.32 15.27 -11.76
N GLU A 42 13.85 14.25 -12.44
CA GLU A 42 14.79 13.27 -11.91
C GLU A 42 14.27 12.21 -10.91
N GLN A 43 14.18 10.99 -11.43
CA GLN A 43 14.17 9.76 -10.65
C GLN A 43 15.47 9.63 -9.87
N THR A 44 15.52 10.24 -8.69
CA THR A 44 16.57 9.95 -7.70
C THR A 44 16.12 8.76 -6.88
N THR A 45 16.74 7.62 -7.17
CA THR A 45 16.83 6.40 -6.35
C THR A 45 17.06 6.76 -4.88
N VAL A 46 16.01 6.74 -4.06
CA VAL A 46 16.14 6.65 -2.61
C VAL A 46 15.47 5.37 -2.17
N ALA A 47 16.29 4.32 -2.06
CA ALA A 47 15.93 2.98 -1.57
C ALA A 47 15.60 2.95 -0.06
N PHE A 48 15.12 4.06 0.49
CA PHE A 48 14.78 4.17 1.91
C PHE A 48 13.58 5.09 2.10
N ALA A 49 12.40 4.49 2.22
CA ALA A 49 11.20 5.17 2.68
C ALA A 49 11.20 5.16 4.22
N PRO A 50 11.33 6.31 4.90
CA PRO A 50 11.25 6.36 6.35
C PRO A 50 9.86 5.88 6.80
N GLY A 51 9.81 4.87 7.67
CA GLY A 51 8.56 4.35 8.26
C GLY A 51 8.06 3.02 7.70
N ILE A 52 8.67 2.47 6.65
CA ILE A 52 8.41 1.10 6.19
C ILE A 52 9.58 0.19 6.60
N PRO A 53 9.38 -0.78 7.50
CA PRO A 53 10.45 -1.68 7.94
C PRO A 53 11.04 -2.48 6.78
N GLY A 54 12.37 -2.52 6.66
CA GLY A 54 13.07 -3.34 5.66
C GLY A 54 13.62 -2.59 4.43
N GLY A 55 13.45 -1.27 4.33
CA GLY A 55 14.03 -0.49 3.23
C GLY A 55 13.03 -0.10 2.14
N GLY A 56 11.75 0.05 2.49
CA GLY A 56 10.72 0.50 1.56
C GLY A 56 10.20 -0.58 0.62
N LEU A 57 9.47 -0.16 -0.41
CA LEU A 57 8.70 -1.08 -1.25
C LEU A 57 9.57 -1.99 -2.12
N ASP A 58 10.75 -1.55 -2.54
CA ASP A 58 11.67 -2.38 -3.36
C ASP A 58 12.07 -3.66 -2.62
N PHE A 59 12.41 -3.53 -1.32
CA PHE A 59 12.74 -4.68 -0.48
C PHE A 59 11.58 -5.67 -0.39
N HIS A 60 10.36 -5.17 -0.20
CA HIS A 60 9.20 -6.03 -0.09
C HIS A 60 8.84 -6.71 -1.42
N GLU A 61 9.11 -6.08 -2.55
CA GLU A 61 8.96 -6.74 -3.86
C GLU A 61 10.00 -7.83 -4.09
N ALA A 62 11.26 -7.56 -3.77
CA ALA A 62 12.31 -8.57 -3.83
C ALA A 62 12.01 -9.77 -2.91
N ALA A 63 11.31 -9.53 -1.80
CA ALA A 63 10.83 -10.57 -0.87
C ALA A 63 9.53 -11.28 -1.32
N GLY A 64 9.05 -11.06 -2.55
CA GLY A 64 7.86 -11.73 -3.11
C GLY A 64 6.54 -10.95 -2.95
N GLY A 65 6.61 -9.69 -2.54
CA GLY A 65 5.50 -8.73 -2.64
C GLY A 65 5.26 -8.25 -4.07
N HIS A 66 4.21 -7.46 -4.28
CA HIS A 66 3.82 -6.98 -5.62
C HIS A 66 3.23 -5.56 -5.60
N THR A 67 3.64 -4.73 -4.63
CA THR A 67 3.03 -3.41 -4.45
C THR A 67 3.41 -2.44 -5.57
N LEU A 68 4.69 -2.34 -5.94
CA LEU A 68 5.12 -1.42 -7.01
C LEU A 68 4.57 -1.91 -8.36
N GLU A 69 4.73 -3.20 -8.65
CA GLU A 69 4.34 -3.84 -9.92
C GLU A 69 2.84 -3.67 -10.20
N LYS A 70 1.99 -3.96 -9.21
CA LYS A 70 0.55 -4.13 -9.44
C LYS A 70 -0.31 -2.97 -8.94
N HIS A 71 0.25 -2.06 -8.13
CA HIS A 71 -0.55 -1.08 -7.40
C HIS A 71 -0.02 0.35 -7.45
N ILE A 72 0.96 0.69 -8.30
CA ILE A 72 1.48 2.06 -8.40
C ILE A 72 1.35 2.57 -9.84
N GLY A 73 0.81 3.78 -9.98
CA GLY A 73 0.72 4.50 -11.25
C GLY A 73 -0.14 3.85 -12.34
N LYS A 74 -1.02 2.90 -12.00
CA LYS A 74 -1.88 2.23 -12.99
C LYS A 74 -3.03 3.13 -13.43
N THR A 75 -3.22 3.17 -14.73
CA THR A 75 -4.35 3.82 -15.41
C THR A 75 -5.63 3.01 -15.26
N GLU A 76 -6.78 3.65 -15.50
CA GLU A 76 -8.08 2.96 -15.50
C GLU A 76 -8.11 1.78 -16.49
N VAL A 77 -7.46 1.93 -17.64
CA VAL A 77 -7.37 0.87 -18.68
C VAL A 77 -6.58 -0.33 -18.17
N GLU A 78 -5.43 -0.11 -17.53
CA GLU A 78 -4.63 -1.20 -16.94
C GLU A 78 -5.37 -1.90 -15.79
N LEU A 79 -6.11 -1.14 -14.97
CA LEU A 79 -6.96 -1.73 -13.93
C LEU A 79 -8.09 -2.58 -14.54
N ALA A 80 -8.72 -2.10 -15.61
CA ALA A 80 -9.76 -2.84 -16.33
C ALA A 80 -9.21 -4.12 -16.97
N GLN A 81 -8.02 -4.05 -17.57
CA GLN A 81 -7.32 -5.21 -18.12
C GLN A 81 -7.00 -6.25 -17.04
N ARG A 82 -6.50 -5.80 -15.88
CA ARG A 82 -6.26 -6.69 -14.72
C ARG A 82 -7.55 -7.37 -14.25
N LEU A 83 -8.65 -6.63 -14.20
CA LEU A 83 -9.96 -7.21 -13.88
C LEU A 83 -10.40 -8.21 -14.95
N ALA A 84 -10.16 -7.95 -16.23
CA ALA A 84 -10.48 -8.91 -17.29
C ALA A 84 -9.65 -10.19 -17.19
N SER A 85 -8.36 -10.08 -16.88
CA SER A 85 -7.42 -11.21 -16.84
C SER A 85 -7.51 -12.05 -15.56
N ASP A 86 -7.67 -11.43 -14.39
CA ASP A 86 -7.82 -12.16 -13.12
C ASP A 86 -9.29 -12.21 -12.70
N ARG A 87 -9.95 -13.35 -12.96
CA ARG A 87 -11.38 -13.56 -12.62
C ARG A 87 -11.63 -13.66 -11.11
N ARG A 88 -10.59 -13.80 -10.28
CA ARG A 88 -10.73 -13.98 -8.81
C ARG A 88 -10.89 -12.67 -8.07
N ILE A 89 -10.51 -11.54 -8.68
CA ILE A 89 -10.60 -10.22 -8.05
C ILE A 89 -11.90 -9.51 -8.44
N SER A 90 -12.53 -8.85 -7.47
CA SER A 90 -13.73 -8.04 -7.69
C SER A 90 -13.43 -6.56 -7.90
N ALA A 91 -12.22 -6.11 -7.58
CA ALA A 91 -11.75 -4.74 -7.77
C ALA A 91 -10.23 -4.73 -7.98
N ALA A 92 -9.75 -3.72 -8.70
CA ALA A 92 -8.34 -3.42 -8.87
C ALA A 92 -8.10 -1.95 -8.53
N SER A 93 -6.96 -1.64 -7.93
CA SER A 93 -6.68 -0.29 -7.43
C SER A 93 -5.21 0.06 -7.56
N SER A 94 -4.94 1.36 -7.64
CA SER A 94 -3.60 1.90 -7.74
C SER A 94 -3.44 3.15 -6.91
N PHE A 95 -2.31 3.26 -6.22
CA PHE A 95 -1.80 4.53 -5.71
C PHE A 95 -1.41 5.43 -6.87
N THR A 96 -1.53 6.74 -6.65
CA THR A 96 -1.15 7.74 -7.64
C THR A 96 0.35 7.67 -7.92
N TYR A 97 1.17 7.65 -6.87
CA TYR A 97 2.63 7.63 -6.96
C TYR A 97 3.23 6.74 -5.88
N ARG A 98 4.50 6.36 -6.10
CA ARG A 98 5.26 5.57 -5.14
C ARG A 98 5.35 6.22 -3.76
N SER A 99 5.68 7.52 -3.71
CA SER A 99 5.78 8.28 -2.47
C SER A 99 4.46 8.33 -1.69
N VAL A 100 3.32 8.40 -2.39
CA VAL A 100 1.98 8.34 -1.78
C VAL A 100 1.72 6.97 -1.17
N ALA A 101 2.08 5.90 -1.88
CA ALA A 101 1.97 4.54 -1.37
C ALA A 101 2.82 4.35 -0.11
N GLU A 102 4.08 4.77 -0.16
CA GLU A 102 5.02 4.62 0.95
C GLU A 102 4.56 5.38 2.19
N SER A 103 4.15 6.64 2.02
CA SER A 103 3.64 7.48 3.11
C SER A 103 2.37 6.88 3.75
N ALA A 104 1.39 6.49 2.92
CA ALA A 104 0.14 5.91 3.40
C ALA A 104 0.33 4.56 4.11
N ILE A 105 1.29 3.74 3.64
CA ILE A 105 1.64 2.47 4.28
C ILE A 105 2.35 2.73 5.60
N ALA A 106 3.32 3.65 5.65
CA ALA A 106 4.01 4.01 6.89
C ALA A 106 3.03 4.52 7.96
N GLU A 107 2.11 5.41 7.59
CA GLU A 107 1.04 5.91 8.46
C GLU A 107 0.19 4.76 9.02
N ALA A 108 -0.29 3.87 8.16
CA ALA A 108 -1.09 2.72 8.58
C ALA A 108 -0.32 1.75 9.49
N MET A 109 0.97 1.54 9.25
CA MET A 109 1.83 0.67 10.05
C MET A 109 2.07 1.26 11.44
N GLU A 110 2.26 2.58 11.56
CA GLU A 110 2.43 3.25 12.84
C GLU A 110 1.12 3.23 13.65
N GLU A 111 0.00 3.57 13.02
CA GLU A 111 -1.33 3.55 13.65
C GLU A 111 -1.76 2.15 14.12
N LYS A 112 -1.27 1.09 13.47
CA LYS A 112 -1.57 -0.31 13.83
C LYS A 112 -0.43 -1.02 14.55
N LYS A 113 0.61 -0.32 14.98
CA LYS A 113 1.82 -0.89 15.60
C LYS A 113 1.52 -1.90 16.72
N SER A 114 0.68 -1.53 17.69
CA SER A 114 0.33 -2.41 18.82
C SER A 114 -0.38 -3.71 18.38
N ALA A 115 -1.23 -3.63 17.36
CA ALA A 115 -1.92 -4.78 16.80
C ALA A 115 -0.97 -5.68 15.99
N ILE A 116 -0.03 -5.09 15.26
CA ILE A 116 1.04 -5.79 14.54
C ILE A 116 1.95 -6.52 15.54
N ASP A 117 2.39 -5.85 16.61
CA ASP A 117 3.23 -6.47 17.65
C ASP A 117 2.54 -7.67 18.29
N SER A 118 1.24 -7.53 18.55
CA SER A 118 0.42 -8.62 19.08
C SER A 118 0.31 -9.78 18.08
N TRP A 119 0.16 -9.48 16.79
CA TRP A 119 0.14 -10.49 15.72
C TRP A 119 1.47 -11.23 15.59
N VAL A 120 2.60 -10.52 15.59
CA VAL A 120 3.94 -11.12 15.50
C VAL A 120 4.17 -12.12 16.64
N LYS A 121 3.76 -11.76 17.87
CA LYS A 121 3.85 -12.63 19.05
C LYS A 121 2.96 -13.88 18.95
N LYS A 122 1.79 -13.78 18.32
CA LYS A 122 0.87 -14.91 18.11
C LYS A 122 1.39 -15.96 17.13
N GLY A 123 2.36 -15.60 16.27
CA GLY A 123 2.95 -16.56 15.34
C GLY A 123 2.07 -16.93 14.15
N THR A 124 0.97 -16.21 13.87
CA THR A 124 0.11 -16.56 12.73
C THR A 124 0.72 -16.08 11.41
N ASN A 125 0.47 -16.80 10.32
CA ASN A 125 1.17 -16.61 9.06
C ASN A 125 0.76 -15.34 8.28
N ARG A 126 -0.45 -14.82 8.51
CA ARG A 126 -1.01 -13.72 7.73
C ARG A 126 -1.81 -12.76 8.60
N TYR A 127 -1.65 -11.47 8.35
CA TYR A 127 -2.42 -10.41 9.00
C TYR A 127 -2.89 -9.37 8.00
N THR A 128 -4.11 -8.86 8.19
CA THR A 128 -4.72 -7.85 7.33
C THR A 128 -4.93 -6.56 8.11
N ILE A 129 -4.33 -5.49 7.64
CA ILE A 129 -4.59 -4.12 8.10
C ILE A 129 -5.56 -3.47 7.13
N LYS A 130 -6.62 -2.85 7.64
CA LYS A 130 -7.47 -1.91 6.89
C LYS A 130 -7.29 -0.53 7.50
N TYR A 131 -7.07 0.47 6.66
CA TYR A 131 -6.78 1.82 7.10
C TYR A 131 -7.40 2.86 6.16
N ASP A 132 -7.82 3.99 6.71
CA ASP A 132 -8.30 5.15 5.96
C ASP A 132 -7.37 6.32 6.29
N THR A 133 -6.73 6.87 5.26
CA THR A 133 -5.82 8.03 5.39
C THR A 133 -6.58 9.35 5.46
N HIS A 134 -7.90 9.33 5.21
CA HIS A 134 -8.76 10.51 5.09
C HIS A 134 -8.30 11.50 4.02
N LYS A 135 -7.42 11.08 3.10
CA LYS A 135 -6.85 11.84 1.99
C LYS A 135 -6.90 11.00 0.74
N ILE A 136 -7.09 11.59 -0.44
CA ILE A 136 -7.08 10.81 -1.68
C ILE A 136 -5.65 10.31 -1.95
N ILE A 137 -5.48 8.99 -2.02
CA ILE A 137 -4.19 8.32 -2.21
C ILE A 137 -4.08 7.60 -3.55
N GLY A 138 -5.19 7.50 -4.29
CA GLY A 138 -5.23 6.84 -5.59
C GLY A 138 -6.64 6.57 -6.08
N ILE A 139 -6.75 5.57 -6.95
CA ILE A 139 -7.99 5.19 -7.61
C ILE A 139 -8.30 3.70 -7.40
N THR A 140 -9.58 3.37 -7.49
CA THR A 140 -10.08 1.99 -7.48
C THR A 140 -11.12 1.78 -8.57
N LEU A 141 -11.07 0.65 -9.24
CA LEU A 141 -12.02 0.23 -10.26
C LEU A 141 -12.66 -1.08 -9.83
N ALA A 142 -13.97 -1.06 -9.61
CA ALA A 142 -14.74 -2.27 -9.36
C ALA A 142 -15.05 -2.99 -10.67
N ARG A 143 -15.16 -4.32 -10.62
CA ARG A 143 -15.56 -5.13 -11.76
C ARG A 143 -16.94 -4.68 -12.25
N ARG A 144 -17.08 -4.48 -13.57
CA ARG A 144 -18.29 -3.95 -14.24
C ARG A 144 -18.58 -2.47 -13.98
N ALA A 145 -17.75 -1.75 -13.21
CA ALA A 145 -17.84 -0.30 -13.17
C ALA A 145 -17.33 0.29 -14.50
N SER A 146 -17.95 1.36 -14.95
CA SER A 146 -17.56 2.08 -16.18
C SER A 146 -16.40 3.05 -15.97
N LYS A 147 -16.09 3.42 -14.72
CA LYS A 147 -15.06 4.40 -14.37
C LYS A 147 -14.44 4.09 -13.01
N ALA A 148 -13.18 4.45 -12.80
CA ALA A 148 -12.55 4.36 -11.50
C ALA A 148 -13.00 5.50 -10.58
N THR A 149 -12.96 5.26 -9.29
CA THR A 149 -13.26 6.25 -8.25
C THR A 149 -12.02 6.52 -7.40
N SER A 150 -11.86 7.77 -6.97
CA SER A 150 -10.84 8.14 -6.01
C SER A 150 -11.05 7.42 -4.68
N THR A 151 -9.97 7.02 -4.01
CA THR A 151 -10.02 6.32 -2.71
C THR A 151 -9.02 6.90 -1.72
N SER A 152 -9.41 6.95 -0.46
CA SER A 152 -8.57 7.27 0.69
C SER A 152 -8.12 6.06 1.52
N ARG A 153 -8.68 4.90 1.19
CA ARG A 153 -8.52 3.68 1.98
C ARG A 153 -7.52 2.74 1.35
N LEU A 154 -6.83 2.02 2.22
CA LEU A 154 -5.88 0.98 1.86
C LEU A 154 -6.08 -0.26 2.73
N LYS A 155 -5.66 -1.40 2.17
CA LYS A 155 -5.57 -2.65 2.90
C LYS A 155 -4.17 -3.22 2.72
N ILE A 156 -3.45 -3.47 3.80
CA ILE A 156 -2.13 -4.09 3.75
C ILE A 156 -2.27 -5.54 4.21
N ILE A 157 -1.60 -6.44 3.52
CA ILE A 157 -1.47 -7.84 3.93
C ILE A 157 -0.03 -8.07 4.32
N LEU A 158 0.18 -8.45 5.58
CA LEU A 158 1.47 -8.87 6.10
C LEU A 158 1.56 -10.40 6.04
N GLN A 159 2.72 -10.91 5.63
CA GLN A 159 3.04 -12.34 5.63
C GLN A 159 4.44 -12.54 6.24
N ARG A 160 4.63 -13.71 6.87
CA ARG A 160 5.90 -14.14 7.48
C ARG A 160 6.56 -15.23 6.64
#